data_AF-Q2SAL8-F1
#
_entry.id   AF-Q2SAL8-F1
#
_cell.length_a   1.000
_cell.length_b   1.000
_cell.length_c   1.000
_cell.angle_alpha   90.00
_cell.angle_beta   90.00
_cell.angle_gamma   90.00
#
_symmetry.space_group_name_H-M   'P 1'
#
loop_
_entity.id
_entity.type
_entity.pdbx_description
1 polymer ?
#
loop_
_entity_poly.entity_id
_entity_poly.type
_entity_poly.pdbx_seq_one_letter_code
_entity_poly.pdbx_strand_id
1 'polypeptide(L)'
;MSARTDPNLGLNYGWSTGESGWAAGMDANLKRLGALVGLSVKGRHTSAPPATAQEGDRYLIPVNATGEWENKAGQVAVRIQNAWDYYTPQTGWLCFVEEEARLCAYTGTDWSAGVSL
;
A
#
# COMPACT_ATOMS: atom_id res chain seq x y z
N MET A 1 -11.46 23.70 8.52
CA MET A 1 -10.22 23.05 8.06
C MET A 1 -10.61 21.68 7.53
N SER A 2 -10.69 21.51 6.20
CA SER A 2 -11.19 20.27 5.62
C SER A 2 -10.08 19.22 5.59
N ALA A 3 -10.23 18.15 6.36
CA ALA A 3 -9.37 16.98 6.25
C ALA A 3 -9.75 16.17 5.01
N ARG A 4 -8.80 15.39 4.51
CA ARG A 4 -9.03 14.31 3.54
C ARG A 4 -9.18 13.00 4.30
N THR A 5 -9.81 12.02 3.67
CA THR A 5 -10.05 10.71 4.27
C THR A 5 -9.26 9.66 3.50
N ASP A 6 -8.54 8.80 4.22
CA ASP A 6 -7.83 7.66 3.65
C ASP A 6 -8.85 6.64 3.11
N PRO A 7 -8.59 6.08 1.91
CA PRO A 7 -9.55 5.20 1.25
C PRO A 7 -9.67 3.81 1.89
N ASN A 8 -8.71 3.36 2.70
CA ASN A 8 -8.68 1.99 3.20
C ASN A 8 -9.28 1.83 4.60
N LEU A 9 -9.01 2.74 5.52
CA LEU A 9 -9.48 2.69 6.92
C LEU A 9 -10.37 3.88 7.31
N GLY A 10 -10.56 4.86 6.42
CA GLY A 10 -11.35 6.04 6.72
C GLY A 10 -10.64 7.01 7.66
N LEU A 11 -9.30 6.95 7.76
CA LEU A 11 -8.55 7.84 8.63
C LEU A 11 -8.53 9.26 8.06
N ASN A 12 -8.79 10.26 8.90
CA ASN A 12 -8.63 11.64 8.46
C ASN A 12 -7.13 12.00 8.42
N TYR A 13 -6.70 12.75 7.41
CA TYR A 13 -5.35 13.28 7.25
C TYR A 13 -5.37 14.56 6.41
N GLY A 14 -4.25 15.26 6.28
CA GLY A 14 -4.12 16.42 5.38
C GLY A 14 -4.77 17.70 5.91
N TRP A 15 -4.78 17.90 7.22
CA TRP A 15 -5.27 19.15 7.81
C TRP A 15 -4.40 20.33 7.38
N SER A 16 -5.03 21.48 7.13
CA SER A 16 -4.31 22.74 6.91
C SER A 16 -3.40 23.03 8.10
N THR A 17 -2.12 23.31 7.82
CA THR A 17 -1.10 23.56 8.83
C THR A 17 -1.53 24.67 9.78
N GLY A 18 -1.86 24.32 11.02
CA GLY A 18 -2.26 25.28 12.05
C GLY A 18 -1.05 26.02 12.59
N GLU A 19 -0.15 25.30 13.25
CA GLU A 19 1.14 25.79 13.78
C GLU A 19 1.93 24.55 14.21
N SER A 20 3.27 24.57 14.17
CA SER A 20 4.22 23.51 14.60
C SER A 20 4.68 22.41 13.62
N GLY A 21 4.37 22.50 12.32
CA GLY A 21 5.10 21.80 11.23
C GLY A 21 5.06 20.26 11.21
N TRP A 22 4.41 19.61 12.18
CA TRP A 22 4.31 18.15 12.28
C TRP A 22 3.32 17.51 11.30
N ALA A 23 2.46 18.32 10.67
CA ALA A 23 1.37 17.84 9.82
C ALA A 23 1.84 16.89 8.72
N ALA A 24 2.92 17.24 7.99
CA ALA A 24 3.45 16.40 6.91
C ALA A 24 3.88 15.00 7.38
N GLY A 25 4.54 14.93 8.55
CA GLY A 25 4.97 13.65 9.12
C GLY A 25 3.80 12.81 9.60
N MET A 26 2.80 13.44 10.24
CA MET A 26 1.59 12.74 10.67
C MET A 26 0.76 12.25 9.48
N ASP A 27 0.63 13.05 8.44
CA ASP A 27 -0.09 12.66 7.22
C ASP A 27 0.54 11.41 6.58
N ALA A 28 1.87 11.37 6.50
CA ALA A 28 2.59 10.20 6.01
C ALA A 28 2.35 8.96 6.90
N ASN A 29 2.32 9.13 8.22
CA ASN A 29 2.05 8.05 9.17
C ASN A 29 0.61 7.51 9.04
N LEU A 30 -0.37 8.40 8.91
CA LEU A 30 -1.78 8.02 8.81
C LEU A 30 -2.10 7.34 7.48
N LYS A 31 -1.55 7.84 6.36
CA LYS A 31 -1.60 7.15 5.06
C LYS A 31 -1.00 5.75 5.13
N ARG A 32 0.18 5.62 5.77
CA ARG A 32 0.84 4.33 5.95
C ARG A 32 0.00 3.37 6.79
N LEU A 33 -0.63 3.86 7.85
CA LEU A 33 -1.53 3.06 8.68
C LEU A 33 -2.73 2.56 7.86
N GLY A 34 -3.38 3.46 7.11
CA GLY A 34 -4.46 3.18 6.17
C GLY A 34 -4.10 2.08 5.18
N ALA A 35 -2.93 2.21 4.55
CA ALA A 35 -2.48 1.28 3.52
C ALA A 35 -2.18 -0.14 4.05
N LEU A 36 -1.59 -0.26 5.25
CA LEU A 36 -0.96 -1.49 5.71
C LEU A 36 -1.75 -2.28 6.75
N VAL A 37 -2.62 -1.66 7.54
CA VAL A 37 -3.45 -2.40 8.50
C VAL A 37 -4.60 -3.08 7.75
N GLY A 38 -4.75 -4.39 7.95
CA GLY A 38 -5.70 -5.18 7.15
C GLY A 38 -5.30 -5.20 5.68
N LEU A 39 -4.00 -5.43 5.40
CA LEU A 39 -3.46 -5.42 4.04
C LEU A 39 -4.18 -6.43 3.14
N SER A 40 -4.87 -5.91 2.12
CA SER A 40 -5.51 -6.65 1.04
C SER A 40 -5.10 -6.01 -0.28
N VAL A 41 -4.51 -6.80 -1.16
CA VAL A 41 -4.03 -6.35 -2.48
C VAL A 41 -4.88 -6.97 -3.58
N LYS A 42 -5.08 -6.23 -4.67
CA LYS A 42 -5.79 -6.70 -5.85
C LYS A 42 -5.10 -7.90 -6.49
N GLY A 43 -3.77 -7.84 -6.60
CA GLY A 43 -2.96 -8.90 -7.20
C GLY A 43 -1.46 -8.66 -7.01
N ARG A 44 -0.66 -9.62 -7.49
CA ARG A 44 0.82 -9.60 -7.39
C ARG A 44 1.56 -9.90 -8.70
N HIS A 45 0.82 -10.00 -9.80
CA HIS A 45 1.37 -10.30 -11.13
C HIS A 45 1.22 -9.14 -12.13
N THR A 46 0.59 -8.04 -11.72
CA THR A 46 0.43 -6.84 -12.53
C THR A 46 1.78 -6.11 -12.67
N SER A 47 2.33 -6.04 -13.88
CA SER A 47 3.66 -5.45 -14.13
C SER A 47 3.65 -3.94 -14.39
N ALA A 48 2.50 -3.32 -14.67
CA ALA A 48 2.38 -1.88 -14.83
C ALA A 48 1.15 -1.37 -14.06
N PRO A 49 1.21 -0.18 -13.45
CA PRO A 49 0.07 0.39 -12.74
C PRO A 49 -1.15 0.48 -13.67
N PRO A 50 -2.31 -0.11 -13.29
CA PRO A 50 -3.51 0.01 -14.10
C PRO A 50 -3.95 1.46 -14.24
N ALA A 51 -4.21 1.91 -15.47
CA ALA A 51 -4.74 3.27 -15.72
C ALA A 51 -6.11 3.50 -15.05
N THR A 52 -6.81 2.42 -14.72
CA THR A 52 -8.12 2.41 -14.04
C THR A 52 -8.02 2.23 -12.53
N ALA A 53 -6.81 2.26 -11.95
CA ALA A 53 -6.62 2.09 -10.51
C ALA A 53 -7.38 3.18 -9.73
N GLN A 54 -8.15 2.75 -8.74
CA GLN A 54 -8.95 3.62 -7.87
C GLN A 54 -8.21 3.92 -6.58
N GLU A 55 -8.61 4.98 -5.89
CA GLU A 55 -8.10 5.30 -4.56
C GLU A 55 -8.29 4.12 -3.61
N GLY A 56 -7.20 3.75 -2.92
CA GLY A 56 -7.16 2.60 -2.00
C GLY A 56 -6.83 1.26 -2.66
N ASP A 57 -6.72 1.20 -3.99
CA ASP A 57 -6.21 0.00 -4.65
C ASP A 57 -4.76 -0.25 -4.23
N ARG A 58 -4.46 -1.51 -3.93
CA ARG A 58 -3.16 -1.97 -3.46
C ARG A 58 -2.66 -3.13 -4.31
N TYR A 59 -1.36 -3.15 -4.60
CA TYR A 59 -0.72 -4.19 -5.41
C TYR A 59 0.63 -4.58 -4.81
N LEU A 60 1.03 -5.84 -5.01
CA LEU A 60 2.42 -6.24 -4.83
C LEU A 60 3.15 -6.08 -6.17
N ILE A 61 4.22 -5.30 -6.17
CA ILE A 61 4.95 -4.98 -7.40
C ILE A 61 5.87 -6.15 -7.78
N PRO A 62 5.70 -6.78 -8.95
CA PRO A 62 6.54 -7.90 -9.38
C PRO A 62 7.93 -7.41 -9.81
N VAL A 63 8.87 -8.36 -9.97
CA VAL A 63 10.27 -8.07 -10.34
C VAL A 63 10.40 -7.37 -11.70
N ASN A 64 9.50 -7.67 -12.64
CA ASN A 64 9.48 -7.13 -14.00
C ASN A 64 8.59 -5.89 -14.15
N ALA A 65 8.48 -5.07 -13.10
CA ALA A 65 7.61 -3.89 -13.12
C ALA A 65 8.10 -2.80 -14.08
N THR A 66 7.15 -2.06 -14.65
CA THR A 66 7.36 -1.00 -15.65
C THR A 66 6.50 0.22 -15.32
N GLY A 67 6.73 1.33 -16.04
CA GLY A 67 6.01 2.58 -15.82
C GLY A 67 6.36 3.19 -14.46
N GLU A 68 5.37 3.75 -13.74
CA GLU A 68 5.62 4.36 -12.42
C GLU A 68 6.15 3.37 -11.37
N TRP A 69 5.96 2.06 -11.59
CA TRP A 69 6.44 0.99 -10.71
C TRP A 69 7.86 0.52 -11.03
N GLU A 70 8.52 1.09 -12.03
CA GLU A 70 9.91 0.76 -12.34
C GLU A 70 10.81 1.03 -11.12
N ASN A 71 11.73 0.10 -10.82
CA ASN A 71 12.59 0.12 -9.63
C ASN A 71 11.85 0.07 -8.28
N LYS A 72 10.59 -0.40 -8.25
CA LYS A 72 9.79 -0.58 -7.03
C LYS A 72 9.44 -2.04 -6.73
N ALA A 73 10.10 -2.98 -7.41
CA ALA A 73 9.91 -4.42 -7.24
C ALA A 73 9.94 -4.84 -5.76
N GLY A 74 9.01 -5.71 -5.37
CA GLY A 74 8.88 -6.23 -4.01
C GLY A 74 8.19 -5.30 -3.02
N GLN A 75 7.88 -4.06 -3.40
CA GLN A 75 7.12 -3.13 -2.55
C GLN A 75 5.61 -3.34 -2.69
N VAL A 76 4.88 -2.92 -1.66
CA VAL A 76 3.43 -2.74 -1.71
C VAL A 76 3.16 -1.35 -2.30
N ALA A 77 2.48 -1.29 -3.44
CA ALA A 77 1.95 -0.05 -3.99
C ALA A 77 0.55 0.22 -3.43
N VAL A 78 0.23 1.47 -3.10
CA VAL A 78 -1.13 1.91 -2.77
C VAL A 78 -1.46 3.21 -3.51
N ARG A 79 -2.67 3.30 -4.06
CA ARG A 79 -3.14 4.51 -4.74
C ARG A 79 -3.76 5.48 -3.74
N ILE A 80 -3.11 6.62 -3.49
CA ILE A 80 -3.60 7.67 -2.58
C ILE A 80 -3.36 9.05 -3.20
N GLN A 81 -4.39 9.89 -3.25
CA GLN A 81 -4.37 11.24 -3.81
C GLN A 81 -3.89 11.31 -5.27
N ASN A 82 -4.32 10.37 -6.11
CA ASN A 82 -3.88 10.23 -7.50
C ASN A 82 -2.36 10.00 -7.66
N ALA A 83 -1.70 9.50 -6.61
CA ALA A 83 -0.30 9.09 -6.64
C ALA A 83 -0.16 7.67 -6.08
N TRP A 84 0.96 7.03 -6.41
CA TRP A 84 1.34 5.76 -5.79
C TRP A 84 2.29 6.00 -4.63
N ASP A 85 1.88 5.59 -3.43
CA ASP A 85 2.77 5.46 -2.29
C ASP A 85 3.30 4.02 -2.24
N TYR A 86 4.54 3.85 -1.79
CA TYR A 86 5.25 2.57 -1.81
C TYR A 86 5.78 2.21 -0.43
N TYR A 87 5.53 0.97 0.00
CA TYR A 87 5.98 0.48 1.29
C TYR A 87 6.73 -0.84 1.15
N THR A 88 7.94 -0.90 1.71
CA THR A 88 8.72 -2.14 1.77
C THR A 88 8.15 -3.07 2.84
N PRO A 89 7.79 -4.32 2.49
CA PRO A 89 7.27 -5.28 3.46
C PRO A 89 8.34 -5.71 4.46
N GLN A 90 7.90 -6.12 5.64
CA GLN A 90 8.76 -6.70 6.69
C GLN A 90 8.34 -8.13 6.98
N THR A 91 9.29 -8.97 7.40
CA THR A 91 9.02 -10.37 7.75
C THR A 91 7.85 -10.48 8.71
N GLY A 92 6.92 -11.40 8.42
CA GLY A 92 5.73 -11.66 9.22
C GLY A 92 4.51 -10.80 8.85
N TRP A 93 4.64 -9.84 7.93
CA TRP A 93 3.46 -9.13 7.41
C TRP A 93 2.52 -10.12 6.72
N LEU A 94 1.23 -9.95 6.97
CA LEU A 94 0.16 -10.71 6.35
C LEU A 94 -0.49 -9.88 5.24
N CYS A 95 -0.87 -10.52 4.15
CA CYS A 95 -1.53 -9.90 3.01
C CYS A 95 -2.55 -10.85 2.42
N PHE A 96 -3.79 -10.40 2.24
CA PHE A 96 -4.76 -11.12 1.43
C PHE A 96 -4.63 -10.70 -0.04
N VAL A 97 -4.38 -11.66 -0.92
CA VAL A 97 -4.31 -11.44 -2.38
C VAL A 97 -5.68 -11.76 -2.97
N GLU A 98 -6.42 -10.73 -3.38
CA GLU A 98 -7.82 -10.82 -3.81
C GLU A 98 -7.99 -11.69 -5.06
N GLU A 99 -7.16 -11.47 -6.08
CA GLU A 99 -7.11 -12.28 -7.32
C GLU A 99 -6.99 -13.79 -7.06
N GLU A 100 -6.22 -14.16 -6.03
CA GLU A 100 -5.94 -15.56 -5.71
C GLU A 100 -6.88 -16.12 -4.63
N ALA A 101 -7.64 -15.25 -3.95
CA ALA A 101 -8.37 -15.55 -2.72
C ALA A 101 -7.50 -16.24 -1.65
N ARG A 102 -6.26 -15.76 -1.45
CA ARG A 102 -5.27 -16.38 -0.56
C ARG A 102 -4.69 -15.42 0.46
N LEU A 103 -4.53 -15.91 1.69
CA LEU A 103 -3.72 -15.24 2.71
C LEU A 103 -2.25 -15.66 2.57
N CYS A 104 -1.39 -14.67 2.41
CA CYS A 104 0.05 -14.83 2.26
C CYS A 104 0.78 -14.13 3.42
N ALA A 105 1.97 -14.62 3.76
CA ALA A 105 2.88 -13.96 4.69
C ALA A 105 4.21 -13.64 4.01
N TYR A 106 4.80 -12.50 4.34
CA TYR A 106 6.13 -12.14 3.85
C TYR A 106 7.21 -12.83 4.68
N THR A 107 8.10 -13.59 4.02
CA THR A 107 9.14 -14.41 4.68
C THR A 107 10.44 -13.64 4.93
N GLY A 108 10.54 -12.39 4.44
CA GLY A 108 11.78 -11.61 4.41
C GLY A 108 12.45 -11.61 3.04
N THR A 109 12.05 -12.52 2.15
CA THR A 109 12.48 -12.55 0.75
C THR A 109 11.29 -12.45 -0.20
N ASP A 110 10.19 -13.15 0.09
CA ASP A 110 9.01 -13.17 -0.78
C ASP A 110 7.70 -13.42 0.00
N TRP A 111 6.56 -13.28 -0.68
CA TRP A 111 5.23 -13.58 -0.17
C TRP A 111 4.86 -15.05 -0.42
N SER A 112 4.71 -15.81 0.66
CA SER A 112 4.33 -17.22 0.60
C SER A 112 2.90 -17.46 1.10
N ALA A 113 2.14 -18.29 0.39
CA ALA A 113 0.83 -18.75 0.84
C ALA A 113 1.01 -19.87 1.88
N GLY A 114 0.29 -19.78 3.00
CA GLY A 114 0.38 -20.76 4.08
C GLY A 114 1.73 -20.73 4.80
N VAL A 115 1.75 -20.19 6.02
CA VAL A 115 2.91 -20.34 6.89
C VAL A 115 2.80 -21.72 7.54
N SER A 116 3.69 -22.65 7.18
CA SER A 116 3.95 -23.79 8.06
C SER A 116 4.60 -23.23 9.31
N LEU A 117 3.88 -23.25 10.44
CA LEU A 117 4.44 -22.97 11.75
C LEU A 117 5.42 -24.08 12.17
#